data_AF-A0A367LV41-F1
#
_entry.id   AF-A0A367LV41-F1
#
_cell.length_a   1.000
_cell.length_b   1.000
_cell.length_c   1.000
_cell.angle_alpha   90.00
_cell.angle_beta   90.00
_cell.angle_gamma   90.00
#
_symmetry.space_group_name_H-M   'P 1'
#
loop_
_entity.id
_entity.type
_entity.pdbx_description
1 polymer ?
#
loop_
_entity_poly.entity_id
_entity_poly.type
_entity_poly.pdbx_seq_one_letter_code
_entity_poly.pdbx_strand_id
1 'polypeptide(L)'
;YNPLLGTPRNAYDPARIAGGSSGGAAVALALRMLPVADGSDMMGSLRNPAAYNNVYGFRPSQGRVPHGPQAELFVQQLATEGPMGRSVADLARLLATQAGY
;
A
#
# COMPACT_ATOMS: atom_id res chain seq x y z
N TYR A 1 11.97 0.14 -10.78
CA TYR A 1 13.15 0.98 -10.99
C TYR A 1 12.87 2.33 -10.32
N ASN A 2 13.85 2.90 -9.63
CA ASN A 2 13.84 4.26 -9.09
C ASN A 2 15.31 4.70 -9.00
N PRO A 3 15.76 5.61 -9.87
CA PRO A 3 17.17 5.99 -9.95
C PRO A 3 17.62 6.95 -8.84
N LEU A 4 16.69 7.57 -8.10
CA LEU A 4 17.01 8.57 -7.09
C LEU A 4 17.29 7.95 -5.72
N LEU A 5 16.42 7.05 -5.26
CA LEU A 5 16.47 6.47 -3.91
C LEU A 5 16.78 4.97 -3.91
N GLY A 6 16.99 4.40 -5.10
CA GLY A 6 17.11 2.96 -5.28
C GLY A 6 15.75 2.26 -5.33
N THR A 7 15.76 1.03 -5.85
CA THR A 7 14.55 0.20 -5.96
C THR A 7 14.48 -0.75 -4.76
N PRO A 8 13.40 -0.72 -3.95
CA PRO A 8 13.23 -1.72 -2.90
C PRO A 8 13.20 -3.12 -3.52
N ARG A 9 13.95 -4.04 -2.93
CA ARG A 9 14.03 -5.45 -3.34
C ARG A 9 13.05 -6.27 -2.53
N ASN A 10 12.59 -7.39 -3.10
CA ASN A 10 11.64 -8.27 -2.42
C ASN A 10 12.19 -8.77 -1.06
N ALA A 11 11.33 -8.83 -0.05
CA ALA A 11 11.71 -9.20 1.31
C ALA A 11 12.14 -10.67 1.48
N TYR A 12 11.69 -11.57 0.59
CA TYR A 12 11.98 -13.00 0.63
C TYR A 12 13.14 -13.40 -0.29
N ASP A 13 13.32 -12.67 -1.40
CA ASP A 13 14.39 -12.93 -2.37
C ASP A 13 14.87 -11.59 -2.99
N PRO A 14 16.02 -11.04 -2.55
CA PRO A 14 16.51 -9.76 -3.05
C PRO A 14 16.82 -9.72 -4.56
N ALA A 15 16.84 -10.86 -5.26
CA ALA A 15 16.97 -10.89 -6.72
C ALA A 15 15.63 -10.61 -7.44
N ARG A 16 14.50 -10.58 -6.73
CA ARG A 16 13.16 -10.36 -7.27
C ARG A 16 12.63 -8.96 -7.00
N ILE A 17 11.61 -8.59 -7.77
CA ILE A 17 10.90 -7.32 -7.61
C ILE A 17 10.05 -7.32 -6.33
N ALA A 18 10.07 -6.21 -5.59
CA ALA A 18 9.19 -5.99 -4.46
C ALA A 18 7.73 -5.73 -4.87
N GLY A 19 7.46 -5.47 -6.15
CA GLY A 19 6.18 -4.92 -6.60
C GLY A 19 6.08 -3.43 -6.33
N GLY A 20 4.95 -2.81 -6.68
CA GLY A 20 4.78 -1.38 -6.48
C GLY A 20 3.42 -0.85 -6.95
N SER A 21 3.18 0.46 -6.80
CA SER A 21 4.14 1.48 -6.36
C SER A 21 4.56 1.39 -4.88
N SER A 22 3.72 0.84 -4.00
CA SER A 22 3.95 0.80 -2.55
C SER A 22 4.90 -0.32 -2.08
N GLY A 23 5.92 -0.64 -2.90
CA GLY A 23 6.85 -1.76 -2.67
C GLY A 23 7.69 -1.60 -1.41
N GLY A 24 8.16 -0.38 -1.11
CA GLY A 24 8.93 -0.11 0.10
C GLY A 24 8.15 -0.39 1.38
N ALA A 25 6.87 0.00 1.42
CA ALA A 25 5.97 -0.25 2.55
C ALA A 25 5.71 -1.76 2.75
N ALA A 26 5.45 -2.51 1.67
CA ALA A 26 5.26 -3.96 1.76
C ALA A 26 6.53 -4.69 2.24
N VAL A 27 7.70 -4.28 1.77
CA VAL A 27 9.00 -4.82 2.23
C VAL A 27 9.25 -4.47 3.70
N ALA A 28 9.01 -3.23 4.11
CA ALA A 28 9.16 -2.81 5.50
C ALA A 28 8.23 -3.59 6.44
N LEU A 29 6.99 -3.86 6.02
CA LEU A 29 6.06 -4.70 6.78
C LEU A 29 6.55 -6.14 6.89
N ALA A 30 6.96 -6.75 5.77
CA ALA A 30 7.45 -8.12 5.72
C ALA A 30 8.70 -8.32 6.60
N LEU A 31 9.61 -7.34 6.58
CA LEU A 31 10.82 -7.31 7.41
C LEU A 31 10.57 -6.80 8.84
N ARG A 32 9.31 -6.59 9.23
CA ARG A 32 8.89 -6.17 10.59
C ARG A 32 9.48 -4.84 11.07
N MET A 33 9.77 -3.93 10.14
CA MET A 33 10.23 -2.58 10.45
C MET A 33 9.09 -1.68 10.98
N LEU A 34 7.86 -1.94 10.52
CA LEU A 34 6.66 -1.18 10.89
C LEU A 34 5.53 -2.13 11.34
N PRO A 35 4.61 -1.71 12.23
CA PRO A 35 3.45 -2.52 12.62
C PRO A 35 2.37 -2.57 11.54
N VAL A 36 2.12 -1.43 10.89
CA VAL A 36 1.19 -1.21 9.77
C VAL A 36 1.80 -0.19 8.81
N ALA A 37 1.29 -0.12 7.58
CA ALA A 37 1.69 0.90 6.60
C ALA A 37 0.48 1.29 5.75
N ASP A 38 0.53 2.45 5.13
CA ASP A 38 -0.46 2.95 4.19
C ASP A 38 0.11 3.04 2.75
N GLY A 39 -0.76 3.41 1.82
CA GLY A 39 -0.39 3.76 0.45
C GLY A 39 -1.62 3.82 -0.44
N SER A 40 -1.38 3.99 -1.75
CA SER A 40 -2.44 4.14 -2.74
C SER A 40 -2.52 2.94 -3.69
N ASP A 41 -3.69 2.73 -4.27
CA ASP A 41 -3.96 1.70 -5.27
C ASP A 41 -4.87 2.25 -6.37
N MET A 42 -4.26 2.55 -7.51
CA MET A 42 -4.94 2.88 -8.76
C MET A 42 -5.01 1.65 -9.69
N MET A 43 -3.89 0.91 -9.80
CA MET A 43 -3.74 -0.23 -10.71
C MET A 43 -3.16 -1.46 -9.99
N GLY A 44 -3.44 -1.60 -8.69
CA GLY A 44 -2.92 -2.68 -7.84
C GLY A 44 -1.77 -2.25 -6.93
N SER A 45 -1.51 -0.95 -6.75
CA SER A 45 -0.34 -0.47 -6.01
C SER A 45 -0.33 -0.80 -4.51
N LEU A 46 -1.44 -1.22 -3.90
CA LEU A 46 -1.47 -1.83 -2.56
C LEU A 46 -1.38 -3.35 -2.67
N ARG A 47 -2.20 -3.95 -3.53
CA ARG A 47 -2.39 -5.41 -3.61
C ARG A 47 -1.20 -6.16 -4.21
N ASN A 48 -0.59 -5.64 -5.27
CA ASN A 48 0.54 -6.26 -5.96
C ASN A 48 1.78 -6.35 -5.05
N PRO A 49 2.29 -5.26 -4.44
CA PRO A 49 3.45 -5.38 -3.57
C PRO A 49 3.15 -6.19 -2.30
N ALA A 50 1.92 -6.16 -1.78
CA ALA A 50 1.53 -7.00 -0.66
C ALA A 50 1.62 -8.50 -1.00
N ALA A 51 1.07 -8.90 -2.16
CA ALA A 51 1.14 -10.27 -2.65
C ALA A 51 2.59 -10.76 -2.84
N TYR A 52 3.48 -9.90 -3.36
CA TYR A 52 4.87 -10.27 -3.61
C TYR A 52 5.70 -10.42 -2.34
N ASN A 53 5.33 -9.73 -1.25
CA ASN A 53 6.07 -9.76 0.02
C ASN A 53 5.28 -10.44 1.14
N ASN A 54 4.29 -11.29 0.81
CA ASN A 54 3.53 -12.08 1.77
C ASN A 54 3.00 -11.26 2.97
N VAL A 55 2.37 -10.13 2.64
CA VAL A 55 1.63 -9.28 3.58
C VAL A 55 0.24 -8.98 3.00
N TYR A 56 -0.61 -8.33 3.78
CA TYR A 56 -1.95 -7.95 3.34
C TYR A 56 -1.97 -6.49 2.91
N GLY A 57 -2.60 -6.23 1.77
CA GLY A 57 -2.92 -4.88 1.30
C GLY A 57 -4.37 -4.85 0.84
N PHE A 58 -5.11 -3.83 1.28
CA PHE A 58 -6.53 -3.72 1.01
C PHE A 58 -6.83 -2.42 0.29
N ARG A 59 -7.45 -2.55 -0.88
CA ARG A 59 -7.97 -1.42 -1.65
C ARG A 59 -9.42 -1.17 -1.24
N PRO A 60 -9.73 -0.11 -0.47
CA PRO A 60 -11.09 0.17 -0.03
C PRO A 60 -12.01 0.58 -1.19
N SER A 61 -13.31 0.57 -0.93
CA SER A 61 -14.27 1.26 -1.80
C SER A 61 -13.90 2.74 -1.92
N GLN A 62 -14.15 3.33 -3.09
CA GLN A 62 -13.89 4.74 -3.35
C GLN A 62 -14.60 5.62 -2.31
N GLY A 63 -13.89 6.63 -1.79
CA GLY A 63 -14.39 7.54 -0.76
C GLY A 63 -14.41 6.95 0.65
N ARG A 64 -14.03 5.69 0.87
CA ARG A 64 -13.97 5.11 2.22
C ARG A 64 -12.85 5.74 3.07
N VAL A 65 -11.71 5.99 2.44
CA VAL A 65 -10.61 6.78 3.01
C VAL A 65 -10.67 8.16 2.34
N PRO A 66 -10.76 9.27 3.10
CA PRO A 66 -10.74 10.62 2.55
C PRO A 66 -9.48 10.89 1.72
N HIS A 67 -9.62 11.62 0.62
CA HIS A 67 -8.50 12.02 -0.23
C HIS A 67 -8.62 13.49 -0.66
N GLY A 68 -7.59 14.28 -0.36
CA GLY A 68 -7.48 15.69 -0.72
C GLY A 68 -8.55 16.60 -0.07
N PRO A 69 -8.45 17.93 -0.23
CA PRO A 69 -9.53 18.85 0.09
C PRO A 69 -10.58 18.94 -1.03
N GLN A 70 -10.26 18.46 -2.25
CA GLN A 70 -11.10 18.51 -3.45
C GLN A 70 -10.92 17.22 -4.26
N ALA A 71 -11.96 16.82 -4.99
CA ALA A 71 -11.91 15.66 -5.88
C ALA A 71 -10.93 15.89 -7.04
N GLU A 72 -10.10 14.89 -7.34
CA GLU A 72 -9.26 14.89 -8.54
C GLU A 72 -10.13 14.55 -9.76
N LEU A 73 -10.01 15.32 -10.84
CA LEU A 73 -10.94 15.28 -11.97
C LEU A 73 -10.39 14.56 -13.22
N PHE A 74 -9.18 14.02 -13.14
CA PHE A 74 -8.49 13.40 -14.28
C PHE A 74 -8.02 11.99 -13.93
N VAL A 75 -6.71 11.78 -13.79
CA VAL A 75 -6.10 10.45 -13.81
C VAL A 75 -6.30 9.69 -12.50
N GLN A 76 -6.44 10.39 -11.37
CA GLN A 76 -6.46 9.77 -10.04
C GLN A 76 -7.86 9.37 -9.57
N GLN A 77 -8.89 9.53 -10.39
CA GLN A 77 -10.26 9.08 -10.07
C GLN A 77 -10.35 7.60 -9.70
N LEU A 78 -9.44 6.77 -10.22
CA LEU A 78 -9.38 5.34 -9.92
C LEU A 78 -8.46 5.00 -8.74
N ALA A 79 -7.72 5.98 -8.21
CA ALA A 79 -6.84 5.80 -7.08
C ALA A 79 -7.64 5.84 -5.77
N THR A 80 -7.32 4.92 -4.88
CA THR A 80 -7.84 4.91 -3.50
C THR A 80 -6.68 4.74 -2.54
N GLU A 81 -6.67 5.53 -1.48
CA GLU A 81 -5.79 5.30 -0.33
C GLU A 81 -6.28 4.09 0.48
N GLY A 82 -5.37 3.37 1.11
CA GLY A 82 -5.71 2.21 1.90
C GLY A 82 -4.60 1.67 2.79
N PRO A 83 -4.95 0.71 3.66
CA PRO A 83 -4.04 0.12 4.63
C PRO A 83 -3.31 -1.11 4.08
N MET A 84 -2.16 -1.38 4.69
CA MET A 84 -1.40 -2.63 4.62
C MET A 84 -1.01 -3.08 6.03
N GLY A 85 -0.90 -4.40 6.21
CA GLY A 85 -0.51 -5.01 7.48
C GLY A 85 -0.04 -6.45 7.33
N ARG A 86 0.57 -7.01 8.38
CA ARG A 86 0.95 -8.43 8.43
C ARG A 86 -0.19 -9.37 8.86
N SER A 87 -1.30 -8.81 9.31
CA SER A 87 -2.51 -9.53 9.67
C SER A 87 -3.74 -8.75 9.17
N VAL A 88 -4.83 -9.46 8.90
CA VAL A 88 -6.11 -8.82 8.55
C VAL A 88 -6.62 -7.94 9.70
N ALA A 89 -6.36 -8.32 10.96
CA ALA A 89 -6.76 -7.55 12.12
C ALA A 89 -6.05 -6.17 12.19
N ASP A 90 -4.74 -6.12 11.97
CA ASP A 90 -3.99 -4.86 12.01
C ASP A 90 -4.33 -3.96 10.82
N LEU A 91 -4.52 -4.57 9.64
CA LEU A 91 -5.00 -3.88 8.45
C LEU A 91 -6.39 -3.26 8.70
N ALA A 92 -7.31 -4.00 9.31
CA ALA A 92 -8.65 -3.51 9.63
C ALA A 92 -8.63 -2.38 10.67
N ARG A 93 -7.73 -2.45 11.66
CA ARG A 93 -7.53 -1.37 12.64
C ARG A 93 -7.03 -0.09 11.98
N LEU A 94 -6.05 -0.18 11.08
CA LEU A 94 -5.58 0.99 10.35
C LEU A 94 -6.69 1.56 9.46
N LEU A 95 -7.47 0.70 8.78
CA LEU A 95 -8.63 1.16 8.00
C LEU A 95 -9.62 1.93 8.87
N ALA A 96 -9.90 1.45 10.08
CA ALA A 96 -10.84 2.09 11.00
C ALA A 96 -10.37 3.49 11.42
N THR A 97 -9.06 3.72 11.51
CA THR A 97 -8.47 5.04 11.77
C THR A 97 -8.49 5.93 10.53
N GLN A 98 -8.20 5.38 9.35
CA GLN A 98 -8.13 6.13 8.10
C GLN A 98 -9.52 6.50 7.54
N ALA A 99 -10.52 5.67 7.80
CA ALA A 99 -11.84 5.83 7.22
C ALA A 99 -12.67 6.91 7.93
N GLY A 100 -13.40 7.68 7.15
CA GLY A 100 -14.23 8.79 7.62
C GLY A 100 -14.77 9.61 6.45
N TYR A 101 -15.66 10.55 6.75
CA TYR A 101 -16.11 11.59 5.81
C TYR A 101 -16.06 12.93 6.53
#